data_AF-A0A972RZI8-F1
#
_entry.id   AF-A0A972RZI8-F1
#
_cell.length_a   1.000
_cell.length_b   1.000
_cell.length_c   1.000
_cell.angle_alpha   90.00
_cell.angle_beta   90.00
_cell.angle_gamma   90.00
#
_symmetry.space_group_name_H-M   'P 1'
#
loop_
_entity.id
_entity.type
_entity.pdbx_description
1 polymer ?
#
loop_
_entity_poly.entity_id
_entity_poly.type
_entity_poly.pdbx_seq_one_letter_code
_entity_poly.pdbx_strand_id
1 'polypeptide(L)'
;VFTKYILSPLTIVYFLIIFTYSLKILISGEWPNGILAKISLIFSFVAILTYLFWTPLIKGRDWRFKSIIWGAILFQSIMLALAIYIRVSEYGFTENRYYIAIFGIWLISMSIYFISVKEASYKWLFVTLTLMLIFSQFGKYGALNYSRESQLERLKEILVLEHNLTQQEQQSVYSIVEHLYSTDRLESLRAVIPDVVERYEDLNITIKDRVYFPKFAVKSLGLNSVESKSRYIKFTTTLPRKILNIRGYTLLVEFSYSRDYNRKIYTKSIRVNFDKNILSVRNGNRLIRVNLGDMVKSLGLYRKDSYVSLPNYRMEYRAKDIKILFYSIGVDTKSGEITDFVAKILF
;
A
#
# COMPACT_ATOMS: atom_id res chain seq x y z
N VAL A 1 7.01 -9.56 -37.72
CA VAL A 1 7.43 -10.87 -37.17
C VAL A 1 7.07 -10.99 -35.69
N PHE A 2 7.52 -10.08 -34.82
CA PHE A 2 7.23 -10.08 -33.37
C PHE A 2 5.73 -10.25 -33.01
N THR A 3 4.86 -9.37 -33.51
CA THR A 3 3.43 -9.39 -33.16
C THR A 3 2.73 -10.68 -33.60
N LYS A 4 3.02 -11.17 -34.81
CA LYS A 4 2.38 -12.34 -35.43
C LYS A 4 2.76 -13.67 -34.77
N TYR A 5 4.04 -13.85 -34.43
CA TYR A 5 4.56 -15.15 -34.02
C TYR A 5 4.94 -15.25 -32.54
N ILE A 6 5.04 -14.13 -31.83
CA ILE A 6 5.39 -14.12 -30.41
C ILE A 6 4.24 -13.57 -29.58
N LEU A 7 3.76 -12.36 -29.89
CA LEU A 7 2.73 -11.71 -29.07
C LEU A 7 1.40 -12.46 -29.09
N SER A 8 0.87 -12.79 -30.27
CA SER A 8 -0.42 -13.48 -30.37
C SER A 8 -0.51 -14.84 -29.67
N PRO A 9 0.41 -15.80 -29.88
CA PRO A 9 0.34 -17.09 -29.18
C PRO A 9 0.52 -16.91 -27.66
N LEU A 10 1.38 -15.98 -27.23
CA LEU A 10 1.54 -15.66 -25.81
C LEU A 10 0.25 -15.10 -25.20
N THR A 11 -0.42 -14.18 -25.90
CA THR A 11 -1.70 -13.61 -25.46
C THR A 11 -2.79 -14.68 -25.37
N ILE A 12 -2.85 -15.63 -26.31
CA ILE A 12 -3.83 -16.74 -26.28
C ILE A 12 -3.61 -17.62 -25.05
N VAL A 13 -2.37 -18.05 -24.79
CA VAL A 13 -2.05 -18.88 -23.61
C VAL A 13 -2.41 -18.12 -22.32
N TYR A 14 -2.06 -16.84 -22.26
CA TYR A 14 -2.37 -15.99 -21.12
C TYR A 14 -3.88 -15.83 -20.90
N PHE A 15 -4.66 -15.65 -21.98
CA PHE A 15 -6.12 -15.57 -21.91
C PHE A 15 -6.72 -16.86 -21.38
N LEU A 16 -6.22 -18.01 -21.84
CA LEU A 16 -6.69 -19.31 -21.41
C LEU A 16 -6.48 -19.50 -19.90
N ILE A 17 -5.28 -19.18 -19.39
CA ILE A 17 -4.97 -19.25 -17.95
C ILE A 17 -5.95 -18.40 -17.14
N ILE A 18 -6.20 -17.15 -17.57
CA ILE A 18 -7.06 -16.23 -16.84
C ILE A 18 -8.52 -16.66 -16.89
N PHE A 19 -8.99 -17.18 -18.03
CA PHE A 19 -10.36 -17.67 -18.14
C PHE A 19 -10.60 -18.91 -17.29
N THR A 20 -9.65 -19.84 -17.25
CA THR A 20 -9.72 -20.99 -16.34
C THR A 20 -9.77 -20.53 -14.88
N TYR A 21 -8.99 -19.52 -14.51
CA TYR A 21 -9.01 -18.96 -13.16
C TYR A 21 -10.33 -18.23 -12.83
N SER A 22 -10.83 -17.40 -13.73
CA SER A 22 -12.12 -16.71 -13.57
C SER A 22 -13.27 -17.71 -13.43
N LEU A 23 -13.25 -18.80 -14.22
CA LEU A 23 -14.25 -19.86 -14.14
C LEU A 23 -14.17 -20.62 -12.80
N LYS A 24 -12.96 -20.90 -12.32
CA LYS A 24 -12.75 -21.50 -10.99
C LYS A 24 -13.38 -20.64 -9.89
N ILE A 25 -13.23 -19.32 -9.96
CA ILE A 25 -13.84 -18.40 -8.97
C ILE A 25 -15.36 -18.49 -9.03
N LEU A 26 -15.96 -18.48 -10.23
CA LEU A 26 -17.42 -18.59 -10.38
C LEU A 26 -17.96 -19.91 -9.81
N ILE A 27 -17.25 -21.02 -9.99
CA ILE A 27 -17.67 -22.34 -9.50
C ILE A 27 -17.48 -22.45 -7.98
N SER A 28 -16.34 -21.99 -7.45
CA SER A 28 -16.04 -22.09 -6.02
C SER A 28 -16.82 -21.08 -5.16
N GLY A 29 -17.21 -19.94 -5.73
CA GLY A 29 -17.77 -18.82 -4.97
C GLY A 29 -16.76 -18.13 -4.04
N GLU A 30 -15.51 -18.60 -3.99
CA GLU A 30 -14.46 -18.05 -3.14
C GLU A 30 -13.73 -16.92 -3.86
N TRP A 31 -14.07 -15.68 -3.52
CA TRP A 31 -13.48 -14.50 -4.15
C TRP A 31 -12.13 -14.15 -3.50
N PRO A 32 -11.01 -14.29 -4.21
CA PRO A 32 -9.70 -14.08 -3.64
C PRO A 32 -9.42 -12.60 -3.38
N ASN A 33 -8.80 -12.32 -2.24
CA ASN A 33 -8.64 -10.97 -1.74
C ASN A 33 -7.73 -10.09 -2.61
N GLY A 34 -8.32 -9.17 -3.39
CA GLY A 34 -7.61 -8.16 -4.19
C GLY A 34 -6.84 -8.69 -5.41
N ILE A 35 -6.69 -10.01 -5.55
CA ILE A 35 -5.94 -10.65 -6.63
C ILE A 35 -6.70 -10.54 -7.95
N LEU A 36 -8.01 -10.81 -7.94
CA LEU A 36 -8.80 -10.79 -9.17
C LEU A 36 -8.79 -9.42 -9.84
N ALA A 37 -8.90 -8.34 -9.06
CA ALA A 37 -8.81 -6.98 -9.59
C ALA A 37 -7.47 -6.75 -10.30
N LYS A 38 -6.34 -7.11 -9.66
CA LYS A 38 -5.00 -6.96 -10.23
C LYS A 38 -4.84 -7.80 -11.52
N ILE A 39 -5.31 -9.04 -11.53
CA ILE A 39 -5.24 -9.92 -12.70
C ILE A 39 -6.06 -9.33 -13.86
N SER A 40 -7.28 -8.87 -13.59
CA SER A 40 -8.13 -8.23 -14.60
C SER A 40 -7.49 -6.96 -15.19
N LEU A 41 -6.85 -6.12 -14.37
CA LEU A 41 -6.15 -4.93 -14.83
C LEU A 41 -5.02 -5.27 -15.81
N ILE A 42 -4.13 -6.20 -15.42
CA ILE A 42 -3.01 -6.63 -16.26
C ILE A 42 -3.54 -7.29 -17.54
N PHE A 43 -4.60 -8.10 -17.41
CA PHE A 43 -5.26 -8.72 -18.56
C PHE A 43 -5.74 -7.70 -19.57
N SER A 44 -6.54 -6.73 -19.14
CA SER A 44 -7.08 -5.70 -20.01
C SER A 44 -5.97 -4.88 -20.66
N PHE A 45 -4.89 -4.57 -19.93
CA PHE A 45 -3.74 -3.87 -20.48
C PHE A 45 -3.05 -4.67 -21.60
N VAL A 46 -2.74 -5.96 -21.35
CA VAL A 46 -2.12 -6.84 -22.35
C VAL A 46 -3.04 -7.06 -23.55
N ALA A 47 -4.35 -7.22 -23.32
CA ALA A 47 -5.34 -7.39 -24.38
C ALA A 47 -5.45 -6.15 -25.28
N ILE A 48 -5.53 -4.95 -24.67
CA ILE A 48 -5.57 -3.68 -25.40
C ILE A 48 -4.28 -3.46 -26.18
N LEU A 49 -3.11 -3.73 -25.59
CA LEU A 49 -1.83 -3.64 -26.30
C LEU A 49 -1.76 -4.60 -27.48
N THR A 50 -2.20 -5.85 -27.28
CA THR A 50 -2.26 -6.85 -28.36
C THR A 50 -3.15 -6.34 -29.50
N TYR A 51 -4.32 -5.78 -29.19
CA TYR A 51 -5.21 -5.17 -30.17
C TYR A 51 -4.54 -4.01 -30.92
N LEU A 52 -3.91 -3.06 -30.20
CA LEU A 52 -3.26 -1.89 -30.80
C LEU A 52 -2.09 -2.28 -31.71
N PHE A 53 -1.23 -3.21 -31.28
CA PHE A 53 -0.10 -3.67 -32.10
C PHE A 53 -0.53 -4.48 -33.32
N TRP A 54 -1.67 -5.17 -33.22
CA TRP A 54 -2.21 -5.95 -34.34
C TRP A 54 -2.93 -5.07 -35.36
N THR A 55 -3.56 -3.97 -34.92
CA THR A 55 -4.32 -3.04 -35.77
C THR A 55 -3.59 -2.60 -37.06
N PRO A 56 -2.32 -2.14 -37.03
CA PRO A 56 -1.62 -1.74 -38.25
C PRO A 56 -1.18 -2.90 -39.16
N LEU A 57 -1.21 -4.15 -38.67
CA LEU A 57 -0.69 -5.32 -39.38
C LEU A 57 -1.75 -6.05 -40.19
N ILE A 58 -3.04 -5.83 -39.92
CA ILE A 58 -4.12 -6.45 -40.69
C ILE A 58 -4.35 -5.64 -41.97
N LYS A 59 -4.13 -6.27 -43.13
CA LYS A 59 -4.65 -5.77 -44.41
C LYS A 59 -6.16 -6.04 -44.45
N GLY A 60 -6.96 -5.02 -44.11
CA GLY A 60 -8.42 -5.09 -44.02
C GLY A 60 -8.95 -5.10 -42.59
N ARG A 61 -10.26 -4.99 -42.41
CA ARG A 61 -10.92 -5.05 -41.09
C ARG A 61 -11.31 -6.48 -40.78
N ASP A 62 -10.39 -7.26 -40.19
CA ASP A 62 -10.74 -8.56 -39.62
C ASP A 62 -11.58 -8.35 -38.36
N TRP A 63 -12.89 -8.23 -38.58
CA TRP A 63 -13.87 -7.94 -37.53
C TRP A 63 -13.89 -9.04 -36.46
N ARG A 64 -13.54 -10.29 -36.83
CA ARG A 64 -13.57 -11.44 -35.93
C ARG A 64 -12.51 -11.30 -34.84
N PHE A 65 -11.29 -10.95 -35.22
CA PHE A 65 -10.20 -10.73 -34.26
C PHE A 65 -10.52 -9.61 -33.27
N LYS A 66 -11.03 -8.48 -33.78
CA LYS A 66 -11.48 -7.35 -32.94
C LYS A 66 -12.54 -7.83 -31.94
N SER A 67 -13.60 -8.49 -32.41
CA SER A 67 -14.70 -8.94 -31.55
C SER A 67 -14.28 -9.99 -30.54
N ILE A 68 -13.33 -10.88 -30.87
CA ILE A 68 -12.80 -11.88 -29.93
C ILE A 68 -12.03 -11.20 -28.79
N ILE A 69 -11.10 -10.28 -29.10
CA ILE A 69 -10.33 -9.59 -28.06
C ILE A 69 -11.24 -8.72 -27.19
N TRP A 70 -12.10 -7.91 -27.79
CA TRP A 70 -12.99 -7.04 -27.03
C TRP A 70 -14.09 -7.81 -26.29
N GLY A 71 -14.53 -8.96 -26.80
CA GLY A 71 -15.38 -9.90 -26.08
C GLY A 71 -14.68 -10.51 -24.87
N ALA A 72 -13.38 -10.83 -25.00
CA ALA A 72 -12.57 -11.31 -23.91
C ALA A 72 -12.35 -10.24 -22.82
N ILE A 73 -12.09 -9.00 -23.22
CA ILE A 73 -12.03 -7.84 -22.30
C ILE A 73 -13.38 -7.63 -21.61
N LEU A 74 -14.50 -7.72 -22.35
CA LEU A 74 -15.83 -7.57 -21.78
C LEU A 74 -16.08 -8.61 -20.69
N PHE A 75 -15.84 -9.89 -20.98
CA PHE A 75 -15.98 -10.97 -20.00
C PHE A 75 -15.15 -10.70 -18.73
N GLN A 76 -13.88 -10.34 -18.89
CA GLN A 76 -13.02 -10.06 -17.74
C GLN A 76 -13.42 -8.79 -16.97
N SER A 77 -13.96 -7.79 -17.66
CA SER A 77 -14.45 -6.57 -17.04
C SER A 77 -15.72 -6.79 -16.20
N ILE A 78 -16.57 -7.75 -16.60
CA ILE A 78 -17.71 -8.20 -15.78
C ILE A 78 -17.20 -8.90 -14.51
N MET A 79 -16.20 -9.78 -14.63
CA MET A 79 -15.56 -10.39 -13.46
C MET A 79 -14.97 -9.35 -12.51
N LEU A 80 -14.35 -8.29 -13.06
CA LEU A 80 -13.86 -7.16 -12.29
C LEU A 80 -14.99 -6.41 -11.56
N ALA A 81 -16.11 -6.16 -12.25
CA ALA A 81 -17.28 -5.50 -11.69
C ALA A 81 -17.90 -6.28 -10.52
N LEU A 82 -18.00 -7.61 -10.64
CA LEU A 82 -18.47 -8.47 -9.54
C LEU A 82 -17.51 -8.44 -8.35
N ALA A 83 -16.21 -8.55 -8.61
CA ALA A 83 -15.20 -8.54 -7.56
C ALA A 83 -15.18 -7.23 -6.77
N ILE A 84 -15.34 -6.10 -7.46
CA ILE A 84 -15.36 -4.79 -6.80
C ILE A 84 -16.68 -4.56 -6.06
N TYR A 85 -17.80 -5.03 -6.61
CA TYR A 85 -19.12 -4.94 -5.96
C TYR A 85 -19.10 -5.58 -4.57
N ILE A 86 -18.62 -6.82 -4.47
CA ILE A 86 -18.50 -7.54 -3.18
C ILE A 86 -17.67 -6.74 -2.17
N ARG A 87 -16.56 -6.14 -2.62
CA ARG A 87 -15.68 -5.37 -1.72
C ARG A 87 -16.28 -4.04 -1.29
N VAL A 88 -17.03 -3.40 -2.17
CA VAL A 88 -17.71 -2.14 -1.85
C VAL A 88 -18.87 -2.40 -0.91
N SER A 89 -19.64 -3.48 -1.09
CA SER A 89 -20.73 -3.82 -0.17
C SER A 89 -20.25 -4.18 1.23
N GLU A 90 -19.09 -4.84 1.36
CA GLU A 90 -18.53 -5.22 2.66
C GLU A 90 -17.80 -4.09 3.37
N TYR A 91 -17.11 -3.23 2.61
CA TYR A 91 -16.12 -2.31 3.18
C TYR A 91 -16.31 -0.83 2.79
N GLY A 92 -17.33 -0.50 2.02
CA GLY A 92 -17.55 0.82 1.45
C GLY A 92 -16.53 1.21 0.39
N PHE A 93 -16.69 2.42 -0.16
CA PHE A 93 -15.76 2.96 -1.14
C PHE A 93 -14.48 3.49 -0.48
N THR A 94 -13.34 3.12 -1.05
CA THR A 94 -12.03 3.77 -0.82
C THR A 94 -11.54 4.34 -2.14
N GLU A 95 -10.54 5.22 -2.14
CA GLU A 95 -10.00 5.82 -3.38
C GLU A 95 -9.55 4.72 -4.35
N ASN A 96 -8.82 3.72 -3.86
CA ASN A 96 -8.37 2.59 -4.68
C ASN A 96 -9.54 1.80 -5.30
N ARG A 97 -10.58 1.52 -4.52
CA ARG A 97 -11.76 0.78 -5.01
C ARG A 97 -12.55 1.60 -6.02
N TYR A 98 -12.63 2.91 -5.80
CA TYR A 98 -13.28 3.85 -6.70
C TYR A 98 -12.61 3.89 -8.08
N TYR A 99 -11.28 4.03 -8.13
CA TYR A 99 -10.55 4.00 -9.40
C TYR A 99 -10.72 2.69 -10.15
N ILE A 100 -10.68 1.55 -9.45
CA ILE A 100 -10.92 0.24 -10.05
C ILE A 100 -12.35 0.13 -10.59
N ALA A 101 -13.35 0.63 -9.86
CA ALA A 101 -14.75 0.59 -10.26
C ALA A 101 -14.98 1.41 -11.54
N ILE A 102 -14.52 2.66 -11.59
CA ILE A 102 -14.65 3.48 -12.80
C ILE A 102 -13.88 2.86 -13.96
N PHE A 103 -12.67 2.33 -13.72
CA PHE A 103 -11.91 1.68 -14.77
C PHE A 103 -12.65 0.45 -15.32
N GLY A 104 -13.31 -0.33 -14.46
CA GLY A 104 -14.17 -1.43 -14.86
C GLY A 104 -15.36 -0.97 -15.72
N ILE A 105 -16.04 0.09 -15.31
CA ILE A 105 -17.13 0.70 -16.09
C ILE A 105 -16.62 1.16 -17.47
N TRP A 106 -15.49 1.86 -17.50
CA TRP A 106 -14.85 2.31 -18.72
C TRP A 106 -14.49 1.14 -19.65
N LEU A 107 -13.93 0.05 -19.12
CA LEU A 107 -13.61 -1.15 -19.90
C LEU A 107 -14.87 -1.79 -20.50
N ILE A 108 -15.97 -1.87 -19.74
CA ILE A 108 -17.25 -2.40 -20.23
C ILE A 108 -17.75 -1.51 -21.38
N SER A 109 -17.78 -0.19 -21.18
CA SER A 109 -18.23 0.77 -22.19
C SER A 109 -17.39 0.68 -23.48
N MET A 110 -16.06 0.63 -23.36
CA MET A 110 -15.18 0.52 -24.51
C MET A 110 -15.34 -0.83 -25.22
N SER A 111 -15.51 -1.92 -24.47
CA SER A 111 -15.74 -3.24 -25.06
C SER A 111 -17.02 -3.28 -25.87
N ILE A 112 -18.12 -2.73 -25.32
CA ILE A 112 -19.39 -2.59 -26.05
C ILE A 112 -19.21 -1.74 -27.31
N TYR A 113 -18.50 -0.61 -27.21
CA TYR A 113 -18.22 0.26 -28.35
C TYR A 113 -17.46 -0.48 -29.47
N PHE A 114 -16.37 -1.18 -29.15
CA PHE A 114 -15.56 -1.86 -30.17
C PHE A 114 -16.23 -3.10 -30.77
N ILE A 115 -17.08 -3.79 -30.00
CA ILE A 115 -17.88 -4.92 -30.49
C ILE A 115 -18.97 -4.41 -31.44
N SER A 116 -19.73 -3.39 -31.03
CA SER A 116 -20.91 -2.91 -31.76
C SER A 116 -20.58 -2.05 -32.98
N VAL A 117 -19.52 -1.23 -32.91
CA VAL A 117 -19.16 -0.29 -33.97
C VAL A 117 -18.16 -0.92 -34.94
N LYS A 118 -18.59 -1.17 -36.18
CA LYS A 118 -17.76 -1.79 -37.23
C LYS A 118 -16.46 -1.00 -37.49
N GLU A 119 -16.56 0.32 -37.59
CA GLU A 119 -15.44 1.24 -37.84
C GLU A 119 -14.95 1.96 -36.56
N ALA A 120 -14.90 1.24 -35.44
CA ALA A 120 -14.47 1.81 -34.17
C ALA A 120 -13.05 2.40 -34.27
N SER A 121 -12.88 3.64 -33.82
CA SER A 121 -11.59 4.33 -33.84
C SER A 121 -10.88 4.15 -32.50
N TYR A 122 -9.62 3.72 -32.54
CA TYR A 122 -8.78 3.59 -31.34
C TYR A 122 -8.50 4.92 -30.64
N LYS A 123 -8.71 6.07 -31.32
CA LYS A 123 -8.57 7.40 -30.71
C LYS A 123 -9.50 7.57 -29.49
N TRP A 124 -10.71 7.02 -29.57
CA TRP A 124 -11.69 7.11 -28.48
C TRP A 124 -11.22 6.42 -27.20
N LEU A 125 -10.36 5.40 -27.30
CA LEU A 125 -9.75 4.77 -26.12
C LEU A 125 -8.95 5.80 -25.32
N PHE A 126 -8.08 6.57 -25.98
CA PHE A 126 -7.25 7.57 -25.30
C PHE A 126 -8.05 8.79 -24.83
N VAL A 127 -8.99 9.27 -25.65
CA VAL A 127 -9.82 10.44 -25.30
C VAL A 127 -10.69 10.14 -24.09
N THR A 128 -11.44 9.03 -24.11
CA THR A 128 -12.35 8.68 -23.00
C THR A 128 -11.59 8.31 -21.73
N LEU A 129 -10.44 7.65 -21.83
CA LEU A 129 -9.58 7.37 -20.68
C LEU A 129 -9.08 8.65 -20.03
N THR A 130 -8.63 9.62 -20.83
CA THR A 130 -8.16 10.92 -20.33
C THR A 130 -9.28 11.68 -19.62
N LEU A 131 -10.47 11.75 -20.24
CA LEU A 131 -11.63 12.38 -19.63
C LEU A 131 -12.01 11.71 -18.32
N MET A 132 -12.09 10.37 -18.30
CA MET A 132 -12.36 9.58 -17.10
C MET A 132 -11.37 9.92 -15.97
N LEU A 133 -10.07 9.97 -16.27
CA LEU A 133 -9.05 10.32 -15.28
C LEU A 133 -9.26 11.72 -14.71
N ILE A 134 -9.54 12.73 -15.54
CA ILE A 134 -9.79 14.09 -15.07
C ILE A 134 -11.03 14.14 -14.17
N PHE A 135 -12.15 13.57 -14.61
CA PHE A 135 -13.39 13.56 -13.82
C PHE A 135 -13.25 12.77 -12.51
N SER A 136 -12.40 11.74 -12.48
CA SER A 136 -12.15 10.98 -11.26
C SER A 136 -11.35 11.74 -10.19
N GLN A 137 -10.70 12.85 -10.54
CA GLN A 137 -9.90 13.64 -9.60
C GLN A 137 -10.64 14.86 -9.05
N PHE A 138 -11.52 15.46 -9.83
CA PHE A 138 -12.10 16.77 -9.51
C PHE A 138 -13.62 16.71 -9.30
N GLY A 139 -14.11 17.56 -8.40
CA GLY A 139 -15.54 17.76 -8.15
C GLY A 139 -16.15 16.82 -7.11
N LYS A 140 -17.49 16.90 -6.98
CA LYS A 140 -18.26 16.11 -6.00
C LYS A 140 -18.11 14.60 -6.20
N TYR A 141 -17.97 14.18 -7.46
CA TYR A 141 -17.73 12.79 -7.84
C TYR A 141 -16.23 12.46 -7.95
N GLY A 142 -15.33 13.30 -7.45
CA GLY A 142 -13.92 12.93 -7.34
C GLY A 142 -13.73 11.77 -6.36
N ALA A 143 -12.74 10.92 -6.60
CA ALA A 143 -12.46 9.73 -5.80
C ALA A 143 -12.31 10.04 -4.31
N LEU A 144 -11.62 11.14 -3.99
CA LEU A 144 -11.40 11.61 -2.63
C LEU A 144 -12.71 11.95 -1.92
N ASN A 145 -13.53 12.80 -2.54
CA ASN A 145 -14.79 13.28 -1.96
C ASN A 145 -15.79 12.14 -1.83
N TYR A 146 -15.92 11.30 -2.87
CA TYR A 146 -16.84 10.18 -2.85
C TYR A 146 -16.44 9.13 -1.80
N SER A 147 -15.14 8.84 -1.69
CA SER A 147 -14.62 7.96 -0.63
C SER A 147 -14.87 8.55 0.76
N ARG A 148 -14.61 9.84 0.95
CA ARG A 148 -14.82 10.54 2.22
C ARG A 148 -16.29 10.44 2.67
N GLU A 149 -17.22 10.81 1.80
CA GLU A 149 -18.67 10.77 2.10
C GLU A 149 -19.12 9.34 2.43
N SER A 150 -18.71 8.34 1.63
CA SER A 150 -19.06 6.93 1.88
C SER A 150 -18.52 6.42 3.22
N GLN A 151 -17.29 6.78 3.59
CA GLN A 151 -16.69 6.37 4.86
C GLN A 151 -17.32 7.11 6.06
N LEU A 152 -17.69 8.38 5.88
CA LEU A 152 -18.40 9.17 6.89
C LEU A 152 -19.80 8.61 7.20
N GLU A 153 -20.57 8.31 6.16
CA GLU A 153 -21.91 7.72 6.29
C GLU A 153 -21.84 6.39 7.03
N ARG A 154 -20.89 5.54 6.64
CA ARG A 154 -20.67 4.25 7.31
C ARG A 154 -20.24 4.40 8.77
N LEU A 155 -19.38 5.38 9.08
CA LEU A 155 -19.00 5.65 10.48
C LEU A 155 -20.23 6.04 11.30
N LYS A 156 -21.10 6.90 10.76
CA LYS A 156 -22.34 7.31 11.41
C LYS A 156 -23.25 6.11 11.65
N GLU A 157 -23.45 5.26 10.65
CA GLU A 157 -24.28 4.06 10.78
C GLU A 157 -23.80 3.15 11.91
N ILE A 158 -22.50 2.84 11.94
CA ILE A 158 -21.93 1.95 12.97
C ILE A 158 -22.08 2.57 14.38
N LEU A 159 -21.84 3.87 14.52
CA LEU A 159 -21.91 4.55 15.83
C LEU A 159 -23.34 4.79 16.32
N VAL A 160 -24.32 4.91 15.42
CA VAL A 160 -25.74 5.12 15.78
C VAL A 160 -26.44 3.79 16.13
N LEU A 161 -26.09 2.71 15.43
CA LEU A 161 -26.87 1.47 15.49
C LEU A 161 -26.55 0.58 16.70
N GLU A 162 -25.37 0.67 17.32
CA GLU A 162 -24.97 -0.33 18.32
C GLU A 162 -24.23 0.22 19.54
N HIS A 163 -24.74 -0.13 20.73
CA HIS A 163 -24.05 0.09 22.00
C HIS A 163 -22.99 -0.99 22.30
N ASN A 164 -23.03 -2.15 21.61
CA ASN A 164 -22.13 -3.29 21.82
C ASN A 164 -21.57 -3.81 20.48
N LEU A 165 -20.66 -3.03 19.88
CA LEU A 165 -20.00 -3.40 18.62
C LEU A 165 -19.22 -4.72 18.74
N THR A 166 -19.35 -5.57 17.72
CA THR A 166 -18.52 -6.77 17.56
C THR A 166 -17.05 -6.40 17.33
N GLN A 167 -16.12 -7.35 17.51
CA GLN A 167 -14.69 -7.11 17.22
C GLN A 167 -14.44 -6.67 15.76
N GLN A 168 -15.24 -7.18 14.82
CA GLN A 168 -15.12 -6.84 13.41
C GLN A 168 -15.58 -5.41 13.12
N GLU A 169 -16.64 -4.95 13.78
CA GLU A 169 -17.09 -3.56 13.67
C GLU A 169 -16.13 -2.60 14.36
N GLN A 170 -15.60 -2.95 15.54
CA GLN A 170 -14.57 -2.15 16.20
C GLN A 170 -13.32 -1.99 15.31
N GLN A 171 -12.90 -3.06 14.64
CA GLN A 171 -11.81 -3.01 13.65
C GLN A 171 -12.17 -2.14 12.43
N SER A 172 -13.43 -2.17 12.01
CA SER A 172 -13.94 -1.35 10.90
C SER A 172 -13.93 0.12 11.29
N VAL A 173 -14.44 0.50 12.46
CA VAL A 173 -14.39 1.86 13.00
C VAL A 173 -12.96 2.37 13.05
N TYR A 174 -12.01 1.58 13.56
CA TYR A 174 -10.59 1.97 13.55
C TYR A 174 -10.09 2.26 12.13
N SER A 175 -10.37 1.38 11.18
CA SER A 175 -9.92 1.55 9.79
C SER A 175 -10.55 2.77 9.11
N ILE A 176 -11.81 3.08 9.43
CA ILE A 176 -12.54 4.24 8.90
C ILE A 176 -11.96 5.53 9.48
N VAL A 177 -11.76 5.59 10.80
CA VAL A 177 -11.17 6.75 11.47
C VAL A 177 -9.74 6.99 10.99
N GLU A 178 -8.95 5.93 10.83
CA GLU A 178 -7.59 6.03 10.27
C GLU A 178 -7.61 6.56 8.83
N HIS A 179 -8.50 6.04 7.98
CA HIS A 179 -8.65 6.51 6.60
C HIS A 179 -9.03 7.98 6.54
N LEU A 180 -10.10 8.40 7.23
CA LEU A 180 -10.55 9.79 7.26
C LEU A 180 -9.46 10.72 7.83
N TYR A 181 -8.76 10.31 8.89
CA TYR A 181 -7.67 11.08 9.47
C TYR A 181 -6.49 11.27 8.50
N SER A 182 -6.18 10.25 7.70
CA SER A 182 -5.13 10.35 6.68
C SER A 182 -5.51 11.27 5.52
N THR A 183 -6.81 11.41 5.23
CA THR A 183 -7.34 12.13 4.08
C THR A 183 -7.52 13.63 4.35
N ASP A 184 -8.16 14.02 5.46
CA ASP A 184 -8.43 15.43 5.79
C ASP A 184 -8.18 15.81 7.26
N ARG A 185 -7.43 14.96 7.99
CA ARG A 185 -7.10 15.11 9.41
C ARG A 185 -8.35 15.06 10.30
N LEU A 186 -8.85 16.20 10.74
CA LEU A 186 -9.88 16.28 11.78
C LEU A 186 -11.19 16.86 11.25
N GLU A 187 -11.20 17.39 10.03
CA GLU A 187 -12.35 18.15 9.51
C GLU A 187 -13.56 17.24 9.28
N SER A 188 -13.37 16.09 8.61
CA SER A 188 -14.42 15.07 8.49
C SER A 188 -14.90 14.54 9.82
N LEU A 189 -13.95 14.24 10.70
CA LEU A 189 -14.24 13.53 11.94
C LEU A 189 -14.98 14.41 12.94
N ARG A 190 -14.76 15.74 12.90
CA ARG A 190 -15.51 16.70 13.72
C ARG A 190 -17.01 16.66 13.43
N ALA A 191 -17.42 16.34 12.21
CA ALA A 191 -18.83 16.26 11.84
C ALA A 191 -19.55 15.01 12.39
N VAL A 192 -18.81 14.00 12.88
CA VAL A 192 -19.37 12.72 13.35
C VAL A 192 -19.08 12.49 14.83
N ILE A 193 -17.88 12.86 15.29
CA ILE A 193 -17.40 12.66 16.66
C ILE A 193 -16.81 13.96 17.24
N PRO A 194 -17.59 15.06 17.31
CA PRO A 194 -17.10 16.38 17.72
C PRO A 194 -16.43 16.34 19.10
N ASP A 195 -17.07 15.71 20.09
CA ASP A 195 -16.54 15.62 21.46
C ASP A 195 -15.18 14.92 21.54
N VAL A 196 -14.93 13.93 20.68
CA VAL A 196 -13.65 13.21 20.63
C VAL A 196 -12.57 14.10 20.01
N VAL A 197 -12.92 14.86 18.98
CA VAL A 197 -12.01 15.80 18.32
C VAL A 197 -11.64 16.93 19.28
N GLU A 198 -12.59 17.51 19.99
CA GLU A 198 -12.35 18.56 20.99
C GLU A 198 -11.44 18.06 22.11
N ARG A 199 -11.73 16.89 22.70
CA ARG A 199 -10.85 16.27 23.71
C ARG A 199 -9.42 16.03 23.22
N TYR A 200 -9.23 15.74 21.93
CA TYR A 200 -7.91 15.58 21.34
C TYR A 200 -7.18 16.91 21.12
N GLU A 201 -7.92 17.95 20.73
CA GLU A 201 -7.37 19.28 20.53
C GLU A 201 -6.92 19.95 21.83
N ASP A 202 -7.65 19.70 22.92
CA ASP A 202 -7.36 20.18 24.28
C ASP A 202 -6.17 19.46 24.95
N LEU A 203 -5.62 18.41 24.34
CA LEU A 203 -4.44 17.73 24.88
C LEU A 203 -3.23 18.66 24.91
N ASN A 204 -2.49 18.63 26.02
CA ASN A 204 -1.17 19.25 26.12
C ASN A 204 -0.27 18.84 24.95
N ILE A 205 0.46 19.80 24.37
CA ILE A 205 1.30 19.62 23.16
C ILE A 205 2.25 18.41 23.30
N THR A 206 2.91 18.27 24.45
CA THR A 206 3.81 17.14 24.75
C THR A 206 3.14 15.76 24.72
N ILE A 207 1.85 15.70 25.04
CA ILE A 207 1.03 14.48 25.00
C ILE A 207 0.53 14.24 23.57
N LYS A 208 0.07 15.31 22.91
CA LYS A 208 -0.43 15.29 21.52
C LYS A 208 0.61 14.71 20.57
N ASP A 209 1.89 15.06 20.72
CA ASP A 209 3.01 14.53 19.93
C ASP A 209 3.23 13.02 20.07
N ARG A 210 2.68 12.40 21.13
CA ARG A 210 2.83 10.96 21.42
C ARG A 210 1.57 10.17 21.15
N VAL A 211 0.46 10.83 20.83
CA VAL A 211 -0.86 10.21 20.73
C VAL A 211 -1.37 10.30 19.29
N TYR A 212 -1.38 9.15 18.63
CA TYR A 212 -1.98 9.00 17.30
C TYR A 212 -3.51 9.09 17.38
N PHE A 213 -4.09 10.05 16.68
CA PHE A 213 -5.53 10.37 16.77
C PHE A 213 -6.44 9.15 16.57
N PRO A 214 -6.28 8.28 15.55
CA PRO A 214 -7.16 7.13 15.39
C PRO A 214 -7.18 6.18 16.59
N LYS A 215 -6.02 5.95 17.23
CA LYS A 215 -5.96 5.15 18.46
C LYS A 215 -6.67 5.85 19.62
N PHE A 216 -6.48 7.16 19.75
CA PHE A 216 -7.16 7.96 20.76
C PHE A 216 -8.67 7.97 20.57
N ALA A 217 -9.15 8.13 19.34
CA ALA A 217 -10.56 8.25 19.02
C ALA A 217 -11.31 6.96 19.32
N VAL A 218 -10.82 5.81 18.85
CA VAL A 218 -11.44 4.49 19.14
C VAL A 218 -11.50 4.22 20.64
N LYS A 219 -10.42 4.51 21.38
CA LYS A 219 -10.41 4.38 22.84
C LYS A 219 -11.38 5.34 23.53
N SER A 220 -11.48 6.57 23.03
CA SER A 220 -12.38 7.60 23.56
C SER A 220 -13.86 7.31 23.30
N LEU A 221 -14.16 6.48 22.30
CA LEU A 221 -15.48 5.94 22.00
C LEU A 221 -15.81 4.69 22.84
N GLY A 222 -14.94 4.31 23.79
CA GLY A 222 -15.14 3.13 24.63
C GLY A 222 -14.86 1.81 23.92
N LEU A 223 -14.28 1.84 22.72
CA LEU A 223 -14.00 0.64 21.94
C LEU A 223 -12.64 0.06 22.32
N ASN A 224 -12.53 -1.27 22.32
CA ASN A 224 -11.24 -1.90 22.50
C ASN A 224 -10.37 -1.57 21.30
N SER A 225 -9.14 -1.13 21.54
CA SER A 225 -8.19 -0.93 20.45
C SER A 225 -7.90 -2.28 19.82
N VAL A 226 -8.60 -2.61 18.75
CA VAL A 226 -8.18 -3.69 17.86
C VAL A 226 -6.98 -3.13 17.12
N GLU A 227 -5.81 -3.27 17.74
CA GLU A 227 -4.56 -2.98 17.05
C GLU A 227 -4.59 -3.85 15.79
N SER A 228 -4.71 -3.18 14.63
CA SER A 228 -4.26 -3.77 13.37
C SER A 228 -2.90 -4.35 13.69
N LYS A 229 -2.78 -5.69 13.70
CA LYS A 229 -1.54 -6.39 14.01
C LYS A 229 -0.49 -5.81 13.08
N SER A 230 0.26 -4.83 13.56
CA SER A 230 1.23 -4.18 12.70
C SER A 230 2.21 -5.29 12.37
N ARG A 231 2.41 -5.52 11.07
CA ARG A 231 3.42 -6.49 10.63
C ARG A 231 4.81 -6.05 11.12
N TYR A 232 4.94 -4.82 11.60
CA TYR A 232 6.19 -4.17 11.91
C TYR A 232 6.25 -3.81 13.40
N ILE A 233 7.25 -4.34 14.11
CA ILE A 233 7.53 -3.90 15.49
C ILE A 233 8.57 -2.80 15.41
N LYS A 234 8.28 -1.67 16.07
CA LYS A 234 9.24 -0.58 16.23
C LYS A 234 9.91 -0.61 17.59
N PHE A 235 11.20 -0.84 17.61
CA PHE A 235 12.04 -0.77 18.80
C PHE A 235 12.62 0.63 18.94
N THR A 236 12.48 1.24 20.12
CA THR A 236 13.04 2.58 20.42
C THR A 236 13.90 2.54 21.67
N THR A 237 14.96 3.35 21.74
CA THR A 237 15.73 3.48 22.98
C THR A 237 14.97 4.30 24.02
N THR A 238 14.95 3.86 25.28
CA THR A 238 14.29 4.56 26.39
C THR A 238 14.93 5.90 26.75
N LEU A 239 16.26 6.04 26.57
CA LEU A 239 17.03 7.23 26.91
C LEU A 239 18.19 7.40 25.92
N PRO A 240 18.01 8.13 24.80
CA PRO A 240 19.11 8.37 23.88
C PRO A 240 20.29 9.04 24.60
N ARG A 241 21.48 8.43 24.54
CA ARG A 241 22.68 8.99 25.16
C ARG A 241 22.96 10.38 24.58
N LYS A 242 22.87 11.42 25.42
CA LYS A 242 23.22 12.80 25.04
C LYS A 242 24.73 12.99 24.90
N ILE A 243 25.53 12.22 25.65
CA ILE A 243 27.00 12.27 25.62
C ILE A 243 27.53 10.94 25.09
N LEU A 244 28.43 11.02 24.11
CA LEU A 244 29.02 9.86 23.43
C LEU A 244 30.53 9.93 23.54
N ASN A 245 31.13 8.90 24.16
CA ASN A 245 32.58 8.74 24.16
C ASN A 245 33.01 8.12 22.81
N ILE A 246 33.84 8.85 22.08
CA ILE A 246 34.38 8.46 20.77
C ILE A 246 35.82 7.95 20.85
N ARG A 247 36.44 7.86 22.04
CA ARG A 247 37.82 7.38 22.19
C ARG A 247 37.99 5.99 21.62
N GLY A 248 38.98 5.82 20.75
CA GLY A 248 39.26 4.57 20.02
C GLY A 248 38.57 4.46 18.65
N TYR A 249 37.74 5.43 18.26
CA TYR A 249 37.12 5.53 16.94
C TYR A 249 37.57 6.81 16.25
N THR A 250 37.67 6.76 14.93
CA THR A 250 38.17 7.89 14.12
C THR A 250 37.05 8.78 13.62
N LEU A 251 35.85 8.22 13.43
CA LEU A 251 34.73 8.94 12.85
C LEU A 251 33.40 8.55 13.50
N LEU A 252 32.46 9.50 13.49
CA LEU A 252 31.05 9.28 13.82
C LEU A 252 30.17 9.71 12.64
N VAL A 253 29.24 8.85 12.25
CA VAL A 253 28.27 9.11 11.17
C VAL A 253 26.86 8.86 11.68
N GLU A 254 25.97 9.84 11.51
CA GLU A 254 24.53 9.64 11.66
C GLU A 254 23.96 9.06 10.36
N PHE A 255 23.32 7.91 10.45
CA PHE A 255 22.74 7.21 9.31
C PHE A 255 21.29 6.84 9.62
N SER A 256 20.41 7.16 8.67
CA SER A 256 19.01 6.77 8.71
C SER A 256 18.68 6.01 7.45
N TYR A 257 18.00 4.88 7.62
CA TYR A 257 17.54 4.02 6.56
C TYR A 257 16.02 3.88 6.65
N SER A 258 15.35 3.91 5.50
CA SER A 258 13.98 3.48 5.32
C SER A 258 13.91 2.66 4.04
N ARG A 259 13.14 1.57 4.07
CA ARG A 259 12.88 0.70 2.90
C ARG A 259 12.27 1.49 1.73
N ASP A 260 11.47 2.51 2.04
CA ASP A 260 10.81 3.37 1.06
C ASP A 260 11.69 4.55 0.61
N TYR A 261 12.72 4.89 1.39
CA TYR A 261 13.64 5.98 1.10
C TYR A 261 15.05 5.65 1.59
N ASN A 262 15.86 5.04 0.72
CA ASN A 262 17.23 4.66 1.05
C ASN A 262 18.17 5.88 0.97
N ARG A 263 18.33 6.60 2.09
CA ARG A 263 19.23 7.75 2.20
C ARG A 263 20.68 7.26 2.19
N LYS A 264 21.26 7.13 1.01
CA LYS A 264 22.66 6.75 0.84
C LYS A 264 23.57 7.92 1.19
N ILE A 265 24.50 7.72 2.11
CA ILE A 265 25.54 8.72 2.42
C ILE A 265 26.72 8.46 1.48
N TYR A 266 26.95 9.41 0.58
CA TYR A 266 28.11 9.45 -0.30
C TYR A 266 28.91 10.72 -0.03
N THR A 267 30.09 10.56 0.59
CA THR A 267 31.10 11.61 0.67
C THR A 267 32.34 11.14 -0.11
N LYS A 268 33.29 12.05 -0.44
CA LYS A 268 34.49 11.70 -1.23
C LYS A 268 35.28 10.50 -0.68
N SER A 269 35.26 10.26 0.64
CA SER A 269 36.02 9.19 1.30
C SER A 269 35.17 8.09 1.96
N ILE A 270 33.88 8.35 2.25
CA ILE A 270 33.02 7.48 3.06
C ILE A 270 31.75 7.10 2.29
N ARG A 271 31.41 5.80 2.31
CA ARG A 271 30.13 5.29 1.80
C ARG A 271 29.48 4.40 2.84
N VAL A 272 28.26 4.74 3.24
CA VAL A 272 27.42 3.90 4.09
C VAL A 272 26.23 3.43 3.27
N ASN A 273 26.05 2.12 3.20
CA ASN A 273 24.91 1.49 2.54
C ASN A 273 24.30 0.43 3.45
N PHE A 274 22.99 0.25 3.33
CA PHE A 274 22.27 -0.81 4.01
C PHE A 274 21.41 -1.56 2.99
N ASP A 275 21.51 -2.90 3.02
CA ASP A 275 20.70 -3.79 2.19
C ASP A 275 20.25 -5.00 3.01
N LYS A 276 18.92 -5.21 3.03
CA LYS A 276 18.21 -6.21 3.84
C LYS A 276 18.50 -6.09 5.34
N ASN A 277 19.60 -6.69 5.79
CA ASN A 277 20.07 -6.71 7.18
C ASN A 277 21.61 -6.49 7.27
N ILE A 278 22.26 -6.12 6.17
CA ILE A 278 23.70 -5.95 6.09
C ILE A 278 24.02 -4.46 5.97
N LEU A 279 24.70 -3.94 6.99
CA LEU A 279 25.28 -2.61 6.96
C LEU A 279 26.69 -2.70 6.38
N SER A 280 26.95 -1.95 5.31
CA SER A 280 28.26 -1.83 4.67
C SER A 280 28.80 -0.42 4.85
N VAL A 281 29.94 -0.29 5.51
CA VAL A 281 30.66 0.97 5.71
C VAL A 281 32.00 0.88 4.98
N ARG A 282 32.22 1.74 3.99
CA ARG A 282 33.50 1.86 3.28
C ARG A 282 34.15 3.19 3.64
N ASN A 283 35.42 3.13 4.06
CA ASN A 283 36.28 4.28 4.29
C ASN A 283 37.60 4.06 3.50
N GLY A 284 37.78 4.78 2.39
CA GLY A 284 38.88 4.51 1.46
C GLY A 284 38.90 3.06 0.97
N ASN A 285 40.00 2.34 1.26
CA ASN A 285 40.19 0.93 0.91
C ASN A 285 39.62 -0.07 1.94
N ARG A 286 39.22 0.41 3.12
CA ARG A 286 38.67 -0.46 4.19
C ARG A 286 37.17 -0.61 4.01
N LEU A 287 36.69 -1.85 3.94
CA LEU A 287 35.27 -2.20 3.88
C LEU A 287 34.90 -3.02 5.11
N ILE A 288 33.96 -2.51 5.90
CA ILE A 288 33.39 -3.21 7.05
C ILE A 288 31.97 -3.62 6.67
N ARG A 289 31.64 -4.91 6.84
CA ARG A 289 30.29 -5.45 6.67
C ARG A 289 29.81 -6.00 8.00
N VAL A 290 28.63 -5.56 8.42
CA VAL A 290 27.99 -5.97 9.66
C VAL A 290 26.65 -6.62 9.33
N ASN A 291 26.45 -7.86 9.78
CA ASN A 291 25.14 -8.50 9.72
C ASN A 291 24.36 -8.18 11.00
N LEU A 292 23.28 -7.42 10.85
CA LEU A 292 22.39 -7.04 11.95
C LEU A 292 21.28 -8.06 12.21
N GLY A 293 21.21 -9.16 11.46
CA GLY A 293 20.19 -10.20 11.63
C GLY A 293 20.21 -10.85 13.01
N ASP A 294 21.38 -11.07 13.59
CA ASP A 294 21.49 -11.67 14.93
C ASP A 294 21.05 -10.69 16.03
N MET A 295 21.32 -9.41 15.83
CA MET A 295 20.80 -8.35 16.70
C MET A 295 19.26 -8.35 16.66
N VAL A 296 18.67 -8.40 15.45
CA VAL A 296 17.21 -8.44 15.27
C VAL A 296 16.58 -9.65 15.99
N LYS A 297 17.18 -10.84 15.88
CA LYS A 297 16.72 -12.02 16.63
C LYS A 297 16.76 -11.78 18.15
N SER A 298 17.81 -11.12 18.64
CA SER A 298 17.97 -10.81 20.07
C SER A 298 16.98 -9.77 20.62
N LEU A 299 16.30 -8.99 19.76
CA LEU A 299 15.29 -8.01 20.18
C LEU A 299 13.98 -8.68 20.65
N GLY A 300 13.76 -9.95 20.31
CA GLY A 300 12.61 -10.72 20.75
C GLY A 300 11.33 -10.38 19.98
N LEU A 301 11.30 -10.74 18.69
CA LEU A 301 10.23 -10.45 17.72
C LEU A 301 8.85 -11.09 18.04
N TYR A 302 8.74 -11.81 19.15
CA TYR A 302 7.53 -12.52 19.58
C TYR A 302 6.61 -11.68 20.49
N ARG A 303 6.93 -10.41 20.73
CA ARG A 303 6.04 -9.51 21.50
C ARG A 303 4.87 -9.07 20.64
N LYS A 304 3.67 -9.07 21.21
CA LYS A 304 2.43 -8.59 20.56
C LYS A 304 2.40 -7.06 20.37
N ASP A 305 3.38 -6.34 20.92
CA ASP A 305 3.40 -4.89 20.93
C ASP A 305 3.94 -4.33 19.61
N SER A 306 3.22 -3.39 19.00
CA SER A 306 3.69 -2.66 17.81
C SER A 306 4.88 -1.73 18.09
N TYR A 307 5.08 -1.36 19.37
CA TYR A 307 6.17 -0.49 19.83
C TYR A 307 6.79 -1.05 21.10
N VAL A 308 8.12 -1.20 21.11
CA VAL A 308 8.86 -1.74 22.25
C VAL A 308 10.00 -0.80 22.61
N SER A 309 9.92 -0.21 23.81
CA SER A 309 11.03 0.57 24.34
C SER A 309 12.06 -0.34 25.00
N LEU A 310 13.32 -0.21 24.60
CA LEU A 310 14.43 -1.03 25.09
C LEU A 310 15.52 -0.17 25.75
N PRO A 311 16.21 -0.71 26.76
CA PRO A 311 17.37 -0.05 27.34
C PRO A 311 18.53 0.04 26.33
N ASN A 312 19.35 1.08 26.45
CA ASN A 312 20.45 1.41 25.53
C ASN A 312 21.35 0.23 25.16
N TYR A 313 21.67 -0.66 26.10
CA TYR A 313 22.58 -1.78 25.86
C TYR A 313 22.03 -2.83 24.88
N ARG A 314 20.69 -2.91 24.73
CA ARG A 314 20.04 -3.79 23.74
C ARG A 314 19.92 -3.15 22.36
N MET A 315 20.16 -1.84 22.28
CA MET A 315 20.15 -1.04 21.05
C MET A 315 21.58 -0.66 20.63
N GLU A 316 22.59 -1.36 21.13
CA GLU A 316 24.01 -1.19 20.78
C GLU A 316 24.50 -2.47 20.08
N TYR A 317 25.12 -2.29 18.92
CA TYR A 317 25.90 -3.34 18.27
C TYR A 317 27.38 -2.98 18.34
N ARG A 318 28.23 -3.95 18.72
CA ARG A 318 29.68 -3.76 18.77
C ARG A 318 30.38 -4.90 18.04
N ALA A 319 31.24 -4.53 17.11
CA ALA A 319 32.24 -5.41 16.50
C ALA A 319 33.61 -4.73 16.56
N LYS A 320 34.67 -5.48 16.23
CA LYS A 320 36.07 -5.12 16.50
C LYS A 320 36.44 -3.67 16.18
N ASP A 321 35.97 -3.16 15.05
CA ASP A 321 36.29 -1.81 14.55
C ASP A 321 35.05 -0.94 14.30
N ILE A 322 33.88 -1.34 14.81
CA ILE A 322 32.64 -0.60 14.57
C ILE A 322 31.69 -0.73 15.75
N LYS A 323 31.12 0.41 16.13
CA LYS A 323 30.07 0.50 17.14
C LYS A 323 28.87 1.21 16.55
N ILE A 324 27.69 0.59 16.66
CA ILE A 324 26.44 1.14 16.13
C ILE A 324 25.49 1.34 17.30
N LEU A 325 24.92 2.54 17.39
CA LEU A 325 23.98 2.94 18.43
C LEU A 325 22.65 3.29 17.77
N PHE A 326 21.66 2.44 17.99
CA PHE A 326 20.34 2.61 17.40
C PHE A 326 19.43 3.45 18.28
N TYR A 327 18.83 4.47 17.69
CA TYR A 327 17.77 5.26 18.32
C TYR A 327 16.40 4.60 18.11
N SER A 328 16.18 4.10 16.90
CA SER A 328 15.00 3.33 16.53
C SER A 328 15.35 2.27 15.50
N ILE A 329 14.66 1.13 15.54
CA ILE A 329 14.73 0.06 14.55
C ILE A 329 13.30 -0.46 14.32
N GLY A 330 12.81 -0.41 13.09
CA GLY A 330 11.61 -1.11 12.65
C GLY A 330 11.97 -2.48 12.07
N VAL A 331 11.22 -3.51 12.43
CA VAL A 331 11.42 -4.88 11.94
C VAL A 331 10.10 -5.48 11.48
N ASP A 332 10.10 -6.06 10.28
CA ASP A 332 9.00 -6.89 9.79
C ASP A 332 9.00 -8.25 10.52
N THR A 333 7.93 -8.53 11.25
CA THR A 333 7.76 -9.73 12.08
C THR A 333 7.67 -11.03 11.27
N LYS A 334 7.30 -10.96 9.98
CA LYS A 334 7.19 -12.15 9.13
C LYS A 334 8.52 -12.51 8.47
N SER A 335 9.26 -11.50 8.01
CA SER A 335 10.53 -11.71 7.30
C SER A 335 11.76 -11.60 8.20
N GLY A 336 11.65 -10.93 9.35
CA GLY A 336 12.78 -10.60 10.22
C GLY A 336 13.72 -9.54 9.60
N GLU A 337 13.28 -8.85 8.55
CA GLU A 337 14.05 -7.81 7.90
C GLU A 337 13.83 -6.45 8.56
N ILE A 338 14.90 -5.67 8.65
CA ILE A 338 14.83 -4.28 9.12
C ILE A 338 14.14 -3.43 8.05
N THR A 339 13.08 -2.74 8.44
CA THR A 339 12.31 -1.84 7.56
C THR A 339 12.84 -0.43 7.57
N ASP A 340 13.24 0.04 8.74
CA ASP A 340 13.75 1.38 8.96
C ASP A 340 14.64 1.39 10.20
N PHE A 341 15.62 2.29 10.25
CA PHE A 341 16.33 2.59 11.49
C PHE A 341 16.97 3.97 11.46
N VAL A 342 17.27 4.48 12.65
CA VAL A 342 18.08 5.68 12.86
C VAL A 342 19.20 5.29 13.82
N ALA A 343 20.45 5.51 13.40
CA ALA A 343 21.61 5.12 14.19
C ALA A 343 22.80 6.07 14.08
N LYS A 344 23.65 6.05 15.10
CA LYS A 344 25.01 6.57 15.06
C LYS A 344 26.00 5.42 14.88
N ILE A 345 26.87 5.55 13.89
CA ILE A 345 27.89 4.58 13.56
C ILE A 345 29.25 5.19 13.88
N LEU A 346 30.00 4.55 14.77
CA LEU A 346 31.38 4.90 15.12
C LEU A 346 32.33 3.86 14.54
N PHE A 347 33.40 4.27 13.87
CA PHE A 347 34.40 3.37 13.26
C PHE A 347 35.77 4.03 13.07
#